data_AF-A0A7X7AST6-F1
#
_entry.id   AF-A0A7X7AST6-F1
#
_cell.length_a   1.000
_cell.length_b   1.000
_cell.length_c   1.000
_cell.angle_alpha   90.00
_cell.angle_beta   90.00
_cell.angle_gamma   90.00
#
_symmetry.space_group_name_H-M   'P 1'
#
loop_
_entity.id
_entity.type
_entity.pdbx_description
1 polymer ?
#
loop_
_entity_poly.entity_id
_entity_poly.type
_entity_poly.pdbx_seq_one_letter_code
_entity_poly.pdbx_strand_id
1 'polypeptide(L)'
;PVSANEFFSHPIFNVVLYNNVGKTEYKRLFDIFKVPNISLKDYTDITMPFDNVFKSRNYTNFEINSGDVISKNKLSLNFELDFDYDLLISSIPKEMFNEKCLNKTTKELITNLSFLYEIDPVTMADLIRASLNEKGNINKEDLRINVSKFYRFNNDNRLPSLLFKSQPEYLKDASGNNSKRGRIIKVFENHSPYEFLKTKYKGAKPTERDMKILESLLIDLKLNPAVVNVLIDYALRTNNNKLVKNYIETIAGQWKRNGIETADEAMTIAEKEHKKKYKKKEKVEVIPSWFNENIADSDNNTEENEDFNKFIEEFRK
;
A
#
# COMPACT_ATOMS: atom_id res chain seq x y z
N PRO A 1 -15.50 19.08 -0.63
CA PRO A 1 -16.51 19.20 -1.71
C PRO A 1 -16.09 18.38 -2.94
N VAL A 2 -17.04 17.68 -3.58
CA VAL A 2 -16.80 16.94 -4.83
C VAL A 2 -16.45 17.91 -5.97
N SER A 3 -15.80 17.42 -7.03
CA SER A 3 -15.49 18.27 -8.19
C SER A 3 -16.76 18.69 -8.94
N ALA A 4 -16.73 19.81 -9.66
CA ALA A 4 -17.89 20.27 -10.43
C ALA A 4 -18.35 19.21 -11.44
N ASN A 5 -17.40 18.55 -12.13
CA ASN A 5 -17.71 17.46 -13.05
C ASN A 5 -18.45 16.32 -12.33
N GLU A 6 -17.89 15.85 -11.21
CA GLU A 6 -18.48 14.77 -10.41
C GLU A 6 -19.84 15.14 -9.82
N PHE A 7 -20.04 16.40 -9.43
CA PHE A 7 -21.29 16.93 -8.91
C PHE A 7 -22.39 16.95 -9.99
N PHE A 8 -22.11 17.49 -11.18
CA PHE A 8 -23.06 17.57 -12.29
C PHE A 8 -23.27 16.22 -13.00
N SER A 9 -22.31 15.30 -12.94
CA SER A 9 -22.45 13.94 -13.46
C SER A 9 -23.20 13.00 -12.50
N HIS A 10 -23.27 13.34 -11.21
CA HIS A 10 -23.91 12.46 -10.22
C HIS A 10 -25.44 12.46 -10.40
N PRO A 11 -26.09 11.28 -10.54
CA PRO A 11 -27.53 11.17 -10.82
C PRO A 11 -28.41 11.86 -9.78
N ILE A 12 -28.01 11.82 -8.51
CA ILE A 12 -28.77 12.41 -7.40
C ILE A 12 -28.51 13.92 -7.27
N PHE A 13 -27.25 14.37 -7.29
CA PHE A 13 -26.92 15.76 -6.97
C PHE A 13 -27.31 16.72 -8.09
N ASN A 14 -27.19 16.29 -9.35
CA ASN A 14 -27.66 17.06 -10.49
C ASN A 14 -29.18 17.32 -10.40
N VAL A 15 -29.96 16.26 -10.18
CA VAL A 15 -31.43 16.35 -10.10
C VAL A 15 -31.87 17.18 -8.89
N VAL A 16 -31.22 17.00 -7.74
CA VAL A 16 -31.51 17.80 -6.53
C VAL A 16 -31.16 19.27 -6.74
N LEU A 17 -30.03 19.59 -7.37
CA LEU A 17 -29.65 20.97 -7.68
C LEU A 17 -30.66 21.60 -8.65
N TYR A 18 -31.03 20.89 -9.71
CA TYR A 18 -32.01 21.35 -10.69
C TYR A 18 -33.37 21.65 -10.06
N ASN A 19 -33.84 20.77 -9.17
CA ASN A 19 -35.14 20.92 -8.49
C ASN A 19 -35.15 22.09 -7.50
N ASN A 20 -34.05 22.33 -6.77
CA ASN A 20 -33.99 23.38 -5.77
C ASN A 20 -33.76 24.78 -6.37
N VAL A 21 -32.98 24.87 -7.44
CA VAL A 21 -32.48 26.15 -7.98
C VAL A 21 -33.26 26.57 -9.24
N GLY A 22 -33.97 25.64 -9.87
CA GLY A 22 -34.78 25.90 -11.05
C GLY A 22 -33.96 26.02 -12.33
N LYS A 23 -34.66 25.94 -13.48
CA LYS A 23 -34.05 25.80 -14.81
C LYS A 23 -33.09 26.94 -15.18
N THR A 24 -33.43 28.18 -14.83
CA THR A 24 -32.67 29.39 -15.20
C THR A 24 -31.34 29.46 -14.46
N GLU A 25 -31.37 29.34 -13.13
CA GLU A 25 -30.18 29.41 -12.30
C GLU A 25 -29.32 28.14 -12.42
N TYR A 26 -29.93 26.96 -12.62
CA TYR A 26 -29.19 25.73 -12.92
C TYR A 26 -28.34 25.89 -14.19
N LYS A 27 -28.93 26.45 -15.26
CA LYS A 27 -28.21 26.69 -16.51
C LYS A 27 -27.05 27.67 -16.32
N ARG A 28 -27.27 28.74 -15.55
CA ARG A 28 -26.22 29.69 -15.20
C ARG A 28 -25.06 29.03 -14.46
N LEU A 29 -25.35 28.20 -13.46
CA LEU A 29 -24.33 27.44 -12.72
C LEU A 29 -23.59 26.45 -13.64
N PHE A 30 -24.33 25.74 -14.48
CA PHE A 30 -23.75 24.80 -15.43
C PHE A 30 -22.79 25.50 -16.40
N ASP A 31 -23.18 26.66 -16.93
CA ASP A 31 -22.36 27.43 -17.87
C ASP A 31 -21.09 28.00 -17.19
N ILE A 32 -21.15 28.35 -15.90
CA ILE A 32 -19.97 28.78 -15.12
C ILE A 32 -18.92 27.65 -14.99
N PHE A 33 -19.37 26.42 -14.81
CA PHE A 33 -18.48 25.26 -14.61
C PHE A 33 -18.17 24.49 -15.90
N LYS A 34 -18.71 24.93 -17.04
CA LYS A 34 -18.48 24.32 -18.35
C LYS A 34 -17.15 24.81 -18.94
N VAL A 35 -16.27 23.88 -19.27
CA VAL A 35 -15.05 24.19 -20.04
C VAL A 35 -15.43 24.32 -21.53
N PRO A 36 -14.95 25.36 -22.25
CA PRO A 36 -15.20 25.49 -23.68
C PRO A 36 -14.60 24.29 -24.43
N ASN A 37 -15.43 23.59 -25.21
CA ASN A 37 -14.97 22.50 -26.05
C ASN A 37 -14.51 23.09 -27.38
N ILE A 38 -13.20 23.27 -27.53
CA ILE A 38 -12.59 23.83 -28.73
C ILE A 38 -12.29 22.67 -29.69
N SER A 39 -12.81 22.74 -30.91
CA SER A 39 -12.49 21.76 -31.95
C SER A 39 -11.03 21.93 -32.38
N LEU A 40 -10.20 20.91 -32.17
CA LEU A 40 -8.77 20.93 -32.50
C LEU A 40 -8.49 20.58 -33.98
N LYS A 41 -9.51 20.42 -34.84
CA LYS A 41 -9.34 19.96 -36.23
C LYS A 41 -8.42 20.83 -37.09
N ASP A 42 -8.43 22.14 -36.85
CA ASP A 42 -7.61 23.12 -37.59
C ASP A 42 -6.34 23.52 -36.81
N TYR A 43 -6.06 22.84 -35.69
CA TYR A 43 -4.92 23.13 -34.84
C TYR A 43 -3.84 22.06 -35.03
N THR A 44 -2.58 22.49 -34.98
CA THR A 44 -1.43 21.59 -34.96
C THR A 44 -0.85 21.59 -33.55
N ASP A 45 -0.62 20.40 -33.00
CA ASP A 45 0.05 20.29 -31.71
C ASP A 45 1.55 20.56 -31.89
N ILE A 46 1.99 21.71 -31.38
CA ILE A 46 3.39 22.15 -31.41
C ILE A 46 4.07 21.93 -30.05
N THR A 47 3.44 21.18 -29.14
CA THR A 47 4.00 20.89 -27.83
C THR A 47 5.23 20.02 -27.99
N MET A 48 6.38 20.49 -27.47
CA MET A 48 7.59 19.69 -27.44
C MET A 48 7.64 18.86 -26.16
N PRO A 49 8.11 17.60 -26.22
CA PRO A 49 8.39 16.83 -25.03
C PRO A 49 9.48 17.51 -24.19
N PHE A 50 9.41 17.35 -22.88
CA PHE A 50 10.27 18.05 -21.92
C PHE A 50 11.76 17.89 -22.26
N ASP A 51 12.17 16.70 -22.67
CA ASP A 51 13.57 16.35 -22.99
C ASP A 51 14.10 17.05 -24.26
N ASN A 52 13.20 17.48 -25.16
CA ASN A 52 13.58 18.26 -26.32
C ASN A 52 13.88 19.72 -25.97
N VAL A 53 13.25 20.26 -24.92
CA VAL A 53 13.42 21.66 -24.50
C VAL A 53 14.47 21.80 -23.40
N PHE A 54 14.52 20.83 -22.48
CA PHE A 54 15.40 20.86 -21.31
C PHE A 54 16.43 19.75 -21.40
N LYS A 55 17.71 20.14 -21.48
CA LYS A 55 18.83 19.22 -21.29
C LYS A 55 19.30 19.31 -19.85
N SER A 56 19.41 18.16 -19.19
CA SER A 56 19.96 18.09 -17.84
C SER A 56 21.41 18.61 -17.86
N ARG A 57 21.64 19.74 -17.20
CA ARG A 57 22.97 20.24 -16.85
C ARG A 57 23.16 20.06 -15.35
N ASN A 58 24.33 19.58 -14.96
CA ASN A 58 24.73 19.48 -13.56
C ASN A 58 24.97 20.88 -13.00
N TYR A 59 23.91 21.54 -12.53
CA TYR A 59 24.02 22.75 -11.72
C TYR A 59 23.85 22.42 -10.24
N THR A 60 24.74 22.95 -9.43
CA THR A 60 24.69 22.94 -7.96
C THR A 60 23.43 23.66 -7.48
N ASN A 61 22.75 23.03 -6.51
CA ASN A 61 21.59 23.48 -5.74
C ASN A 61 21.13 24.93 -5.98
N PHE A 62 20.13 25.09 -6.86
CA PHE A 62 19.23 26.23 -6.79
C PHE A 62 18.05 25.86 -5.89
N GLU A 63 17.81 26.66 -4.87
CA GLU A 63 16.60 26.63 -4.05
C GLU A 63 15.40 27.06 -4.92
N ILE A 64 14.64 26.08 -5.42
CA ILE A 64 13.36 26.35 -6.08
C ILE A 64 12.32 26.59 -4.99
N ASN A 65 12.07 27.87 -4.68
CA ASN A 65 10.90 28.28 -3.92
C ASN A 65 9.64 27.90 -4.69
N SER A 66 9.00 26.81 -4.28
CA SER A 66 7.72 26.39 -4.82
C SER A 66 6.63 27.11 -4.02
N GLY A 67 6.22 28.30 -4.48
CA GLY A 67 4.98 28.92 -4.02
C GLY A 67 3.76 28.07 -4.40
N ASP A 68 2.65 28.26 -3.70
CA ASP A 68 1.39 27.48 -3.78
C ASP A 68 0.96 27.13 -5.21
N VAL A 69 1.36 25.94 -5.70
CA VAL A 69 0.87 25.39 -6.97
C VAL A 69 -0.36 24.54 -6.70
N ILE A 70 -1.52 25.03 -7.12
CA ILE A 70 -2.77 24.26 -7.13
C ILE A 70 -2.69 23.24 -8.27
N SER A 71 -2.62 21.94 -7.93
CA SER A 71 -2.67 20.86 -8.93
C SER A 71 -4.08 20.31 -9.10
N LYS A 72 -4.69 20.52 -10.28
CA LYS A 72 -5.76 19.66 -10.80
C LYS A 72 -5.50 19.38 -12.29
N ASN A 73 -4.70 18.36 -12.51
CA ASN A 73 -4.78 17.43 -13.64
C ASN A 73 -3.85 16.25 -13.33
N LYS A 74 -4.42 15.11 -12.94
CA LYS A 74 -3.70 13.83 -12.98
C LYS A 74 -3.65 13.40 -14.43
N LEU A 75 -2.71 13.97 -15.19
CA LEU A 75 -2.17 13.24 -16.33
C LEU A 75 -1.37 12.09 -15.72
N SER A 76 -1.79 10.86 -15.97
CA SER A 76 -0.97 9.70 -15.64
C SER A 76 0.39 9.90 -16.28
N LEU A 77 1.45 9.93 -15.47
CA LEU A 77 2.83 9.81 -15.94
C LEU A 77 2.91 8.50 -16.74
N ASN A 78 2.76 8.60 -18.05
CA ASN A 78 3.16 7.54 -18.96
C ASN A 78 4.69 7.62 -18.98
N PHE A 79 5.31 6.85 -18.11
CA PHE A 79 6.65 6.39 -18.42
C PHE A 79 6.46 5.41 -19.58
N GLU A 80 6.69 5.86 -20.81
CA GLU A 80 7.21 4.96 -21.83
C GLU A 80 8.58 4.51 -21.32
N LEU A 81 8.56 3.54 -20.41
CA LEU A 81 9.73 2.75 -20.07
C LEU A 81 10.10 2.06 -21.38
N ASP A 82 11.35 2.22 -21.82
CA ASP A 82 12.01 1.64 -23.01
C ASP A 82 11.98 0.09 -23.02
N PHE A 83 10.82 -0.51 -22.78
CA PHE A 83 10.63 -1.93 -22.85
C PHE A 83 10.08 -2.26 -24.23
N ASP A 84 10.95 -2.81 -25.07
CA ASP A 84 10.64 -3.17 -26.44
C ASP A 84 9.67 -4.37 -26.49
N TYR A 85 8.38 -4.04 -26.50
CA TYR A 85 7.29 -5.01 -26.59
C TYR A 85 7.24 -5.73 -27.93
N ASP A 86 7.70 -5.08 -29.01
CA ASP A 86 7.71 -5.68 -30.34
C ASP A 86 8.79 -6.78 -30.39
N LEU A 87 9.96 -6.52 -29.79
CA LEU A 87 11.00 -7.52 -29.59
C LEU A 87 10.52 -8.68 -28.69
N LEU A 88 9.80 -8.38 -27.61
CA LEU A 88 9.22 -9.42 -26.75
C LEU A 88 8.22 -10.30 -27.52
N ILE A 89 7.31 -9.70 -28.28
CA ILE A 89 6.30 -10.44 -29.05
C ILE A 89 6.96 -11.27 -30.15
N SER A 90 7.95 -10.73 -30.85
CA SER A 90 8.68 -11.46 -31.90
C SER A 90 9.52 -12.62 -31.37
N SER A 91 9.94 -12.55 -30.10
CA SER A 91 10.70 -13.61 -29.43
C SER A 91 9.84 -14.80 -28.98
N ILE A 92 8.51 -14.67 -28.96
CA ILE A 92 7.59 -15.75 -28.59
C ILE A 92 6.95 -16.32 -29.87
N PRO A 93 7.00 -17.65 -30.10
CA PRO A 93 6.31 -18.26 -31.23
C PRO A 93 4.81 -17.93 -31.22
N LYS A 94 4.27 -17.50 -32.37
CA LYS A 94 2.88 -17.06 -32.49
C LYS A 94 1.86 -18.17 -32.17
N GLU A 95 2.24 -19.44 -32.31
CA GLU A 95 1.37 -20.56 -31.95
C GLU A 95 1.25 -20.75 -30.42
N MET A 96 2.15 -20.16 -29.63
CA MET A 96 2.29 -20.43 -28.21
C MET A 96 1.44 -19.52 -27.31
N PHE A 97 1.08 -18.32 -27.79
CA PHE A 97 0.31 -17.36 -26.98
C PHE A 97 -0.71 -16.59 -27.82
N ASN A 98 -1.82 -16.23 -27.19
CA ASN A 98 -2.83 -15.37 -27.79
C ASN A 98 -2.43 -13.90 -27.53
N GLU A 99 -2.35 -13.07 -28.57
CA GLU A 99 -2.01 -11.64 -28.44
C GLU A 99 -2.94 -10.90 -27.44
N LYS A 100 -4.18 -11.38 -27.28
CA LYS A 100 -5.14 -10.87 -26.28
C LYS A 100 -4.74 -11.13 -24.82
N CYS A 101 -3.73 -11.96 -24.56
CA CYS A 101 -3.23 -12.20 -23.21
C CYS A 101 -2.41 -11.01 -22.67
N LEU A 102 -1.85 -10.18 -23.56
CA LEU A 102 -1.10 -8.96 -23.22
C LEU A 102 -2.06 -7.79 -22.95
N ASN A 103 -2.94 -7.99 -21.99
CA ASN A 103 -3.79 -6.93 -21.45
C ASN A 103 -2.96 -5.84 -20.78
N LYS A 104 -3.52 -4.63 -20.64
CA LYS A 104 -2.87 -3.49 -19.95
C LYS A 104 -2.24 -3.89 -18.61
N THR A 105 -2.98 -4.63 -17.78
CA THR A 105 -2.49 -5.09 -16.47
C THR A 105 -1.31 -6.06 -16.55
N THR A 106 -1.23 -6.89 -17.61
CA THR A 106 -0.15 -7.85 -17.82
C THR A 106 1.09 -7.12 -18.34
N LYS A 107 0.91 -6.18 -19.27
CA LYS A 107 1.97 -5.29 -19.74
C LYS A 107 2.59 -4.49 -18.58
N GLU A 108 1.77 -3.82 -17.77
CA GLU A 108 2.26 -3.12 -16.58
C GLU A 108 3.08 -4.04 -15.65
N LEU A 109 2.64 -5.29 -15.43
CA LEU A 109 3.37 -6.26 -14.63
C LEU A 109 4.71 -6.65 -15.28
N ILE A 110 4.74 -6.91 -16.59
CA ILE A 110 5.96 -7.27 -17.33
C ILE A 110 6.96 -6.10 -17.29
N THR A 111 6.52 -4.87 -17.58
CA THR A 111 7.38 -3.69 -17.50
C THR A 111 7.93 -3.49 -16.09
N ASN A 112 7.10 -3.64 -15.05
CA ASN A 112 7.56 -3.52 -13.67
C ASN A 112 8.58 -4.61 -13.29
N LEU A 113 8.38 -5.85 -13.74
CA LEU A 113 9.32 -6.96 -13.48
C LEU A 113 10.62 -6.76 -14.25
N SER A 114 10.56 -6.36 -15.52
CA SER A 114 11.74 -6.03 -16.32
C SER A 114 12.55 -4.92 -15.66
N PHE A 115 11.90 -3.84 -15.24
CA PHE A 115 12.55 -2.74 -14.54
C PHE A 115 13.13 -3.15 -13.17
N LEU A 116 12.41 -4.00 -12.43
CA LEU A 116 12.82 -4.45 -11.09
C LEU A 116 14.07 -5.33 -11.12
N TYR A 117 14.07 -6.27 -12.05
CA TYR A 117 15.04 -7.35 -12.14
C TYR A 117 16.08 -7.11 -13.24
N GLU A 118 16.00 -5.96 -13.94
CA GLU A 118 16.85 -5.59 -15.09
C GLU A 118 16.87 -6.69 -16.17
N ILE A 119 15.68 -7.21 -16.49
CA ILE A 119 15.48 -8.32 -17.43
C ILE A 119 15.20 -7.75 -18.82
N ASP A 120 15.96 -8.20 -19.81
CA ASP A 120 15.79 -7.82 -21.21
C ASP A 120 14.53 -8.45 -21.85
N PRO A 121 14.01 -7.88 -22.95
CA PRO A 121 12.80 -8.39 -23.59
C PRO A 121 12.87 -9.85 -24.05
N VAL A 122 14.06 -10.34 -24.41
CA VAL A 122 14.27 -11.71 -24.93
C VAL A 122 14.25 -12.72 -23.78
N THR A 123 14.99 -12.46 -22.70
CA THR A 123 14.94 -13.32 -21.50
C THR A 123 13.57 -13.27 -20.83
N MET A 124 12.89 -12.12 -20.85
CA MET A 124 11.52 -12.02 -20.38
C MET A 124 10.57 -12.90 -21.21
N ALA A 125 10.78 -13.01 -22.53
CA ALA A 125 9.99 -13.90 -23.38
C ALA A 125 10.13 -15.37 -22.95
N ASP A 126 11.34 -15.83 -22.63
CA ASP A 126 11.57 -17.20 -22.12
C ASP A 126 10.90 -17.45 -20.77
N LEU A 127 10.92 -16.46 -19.88
CA LEU A 127 10.24 -16.52 -18.58
C LEU A 127 8.71 -16.55 -18.75
N ILE A 128 8.19 -15.78 -19.71
CA ILE A 128 6.77 -15.83 -20.08
C ILE A 128 6.41 -17.22 -20.61
N ARG A 129 7.20 -17.80 -21.51
CA ARG A 129 6.97 -19.15 -22.05
C ARG A 129 6.86 -20.20 -20.95
N ALA A 130 7.69 -20.11 -19.91
CA ALA A 130 7.64 -20.99 -18.74
C ALA A 130 6.44 -20.75 -17.79
N SER A 131 5.65 -19.70 -18.02
CA SER A 131 4.48 -19.29 -17.20
C SER A 131 3.16 -19.31 -17.98
N LEU A 132 3.14 -19.89 -19.18
CA LEU A 132 1.94 -20.06 -19.99
C LEU A 132 1.14 -21.28 -19.51
N ASN A 133 -0.18 -21.09 -19.39
CA ASN A 133 -1.13 -22.18 -19.17
C ASN A 133 -1.42 -22.91 -20.49
N GLU A 134 -2.04 -24.10 -20.40
CA GLU A 134 -2.48 -24.90 -21.57
C GLU A 134 -3.34 -24.14 -22.60
N LYS A 135 -3.99 -23.05 -22.16
CA LYS A 135 -4.83 -22.17 -22.99
C LYS A 135 -4.07 -20.98 -23.60
N GLY A 136 -2.76 -20.91 -23.46
CA GLY A 136 -1.92 -19.80 -23.94
C GLY A 136 -2.04 -18.50 -23.12
N ASN A 137 -2.62 -18.56 -21.91
CA ASN A 137 -2.73 -17.42 -21.00
C ASN A 137 -1.53 -17.35 -20.05
N ILE A 138 -1.04 -16.15 -19.77
CA ILE A 138 0.05 -15.90 -18.82
C ILE A 138 -0.48 -16.01 -17.39
N ASN A 139 0.04 -16.95 -16.61
CA ASN A 139 -0.19 -16.97 -15.18
C ASN A 139 0.74 -15.97 -14.48
N LYS A 140 0.14 -14.93 -13.89
CA LYS A 140 0.86 -13.82 -13.26
C LYS A 140 1.71 -14.25 -12.06
N GLU A 141 1.26 -15.26 -11.32
CA GLU A 141 2.00 -15.77 -10.15
C GLU A 141 3.19 -16.61 -10.59
N ASP A 142 3.00 -17.48 -11.58
CA ASP A 142 4.09 -18.31 -12.11
C ASP A 142 5.16 -17.44 -12.77
N LEU A 143 4.76 -16.39 -13.51
CA LEU A 143 5.70 -15.44 -14.09
C LEU A 143 6.56 -14.77 -13.01
N ARG A 144 5.96 -14.33 -11.90
CA ARG A 144 6.69 -13.74 -10.77
C ARG A 144 7.67 -14.73 -10.14
N ILE A 145 7.22 -15.95 -9.89
CA ILE A 145 8.06 -17.01 -9.32
C ILE A 145 9.24 -17.32 -10.25
N ASN A 146 8.99 -17.42 -11.55
CA ASN A 146 10.02 -17.75 -12.54
C ASN A 146 11.03 -16.61 -12.69
N VAL A 147 10.57 -15.36 -12.76
CA VAL A 147 11.43 -14.17 -12.76
C VAL A 147 12.29 -14.10 -11.50
N SER A 148 11.69 -14.30 -10.33
CA SER A 148 12.40 -14.28 -9.04
C SER A 148 13.46 -15.40 -8.96
N LYS A 149 13.12 -16.61 -9.42
CA LYS A 149 14.04 -17.75 -9.50
C LYS A 149 15.20 -17.47 -10.45
N PHE A 150 14.92 -16.95 -11.64
CA PHE A 150 15.92 -16.62 -12.66
C PHE A 150 16.94 -15.61 -12.13
N TYR A 151 16.46 -14.51 -11.54
CA TYR A 151 17.34 -13.49 -10.98
C TYR A 151 18.20 -14.03 -9.83
N ARG A 152 17.60 -14.79 -8.91
CA ARG A 152 18.34 -15.41 -7.80
C ARG A 152 19.41 -16.38 -8.28
N PHE A 153 19.12 -17.15 -9.32
CA PHE A 153 20.06 -18.07 -9.92
C PHE A 153 21.26 -17.32 -10.53
N ASN A 154 21.01 -16.22 -11.24
CA ASN A 154 22.06 -15.45 -11.92
C ASN A 154 22.84 -14.51 -10.98
N ASN A 155 22.27 -14.11 -9.85
CA ASN A 155 22.85 -13.09 -8.97
C ASN A 155 23.22 -13.65 -7.57
N ASP A 156 23.67 -14.91 -7.47
CA ASP A 156 24.12 -15.54 -6.20
C ASP A 156 23.08 -15.46 -5.06
N ASN A 157 21.81 -15.75 -5.34
CA ASN A 157 20.69 -15.59 -4.39
C ASN A 157 20.58 -14.17 -3.79
N ARG A 158 21.04 -13.14 -4.51
CA ARG A 158 20.76 -11.74 -4.18
C ARG A 158 19.34 -11.40 -4.63
N LEU A 159 18.75 -10.43 -3.94
CA LEU A 159 17.40 -9.96 -4.20
C LEU A 159 17.46 -8.68 -5.04
N PRO A 160 16.40 -8.40 -5.84
CA PRO A 160 16.38 -7.33 -6.83
C PRO A 160 16.33 -5.91 -6.26
N SER A 161 16.52 -4.93 -7.14
CA SER A 161 16.94 -3.56 -6.84
C SER A 161 15.86 -2.62 -6.25
N LEU A 162 14.54 -2.84 -6.45
CA LEU A 162 13.52 -1.96 -5.82
C LEU A 162 13.49 -2.06 -4.30
N LEU A 163 13.95 -3.17 -3.73
CA LEU A 163 14.19 -3.27 -2.30
C LEU A 163 15.20 -2.24 -1.80
N PHE A 164 16.03 -1.70 -2.70
CA PHE A 164 17.10 -0.72 -2.46
C PHE A 164 16.74 0.70 -2.93
N LYS A 165 15.63 0.91 -3.64
CA LYS A 165 15.19 2.26 -4.06
C LYS A 165 14.43 2.95 -2.91
N SER A 166 14.86 4.16 -2.54
CA SER A 166 14.17 5.02 -1.59
C SER A 166 12.87 5.57 -2.19
N GLN A 167 12.00 6.15 -1.37
CA GLN A 167 10.78 6.80 -1.85
C GLN A 167 11.12 7.90 -2.87
N PRO A 168 10.35 8.05 -3.95
CA PRO A 168 10.62 9.07 -4.95
C PRO A 168 10.48 10.48 -4.37
N GLU A 169 11.30 11.41 -4.86
CA GLU A 169 11.51 12.74 -4.27
C GLU A 169 10.22 13.57 -4.15
N TYR A 170 9.29 13.42 -5.09
CA TYR A 170 8.02 14.16 -5.11
C TYR A 170 7.04 13.77 -4.00
N LEU A 171 7.26 12.63 -3.33
CA LEU A 171 6.46 12.22 -2.17
C LEU A 171 7.19 12.48 -0.84
N LYS A 172 8.44 12.96 -0.87
CA LYS A 172 9.15 13.30 0.37
C LYS A 172 8.64 14.63 0.88
N ASP A 173 8.34 14.70 2.17
CA ASP A 173 7.95 15.97 2.78
C ASP A 173 9.16 16.92 2.76
N ALA A 174 9.05 18.02 2.00
CA ALA A 174 10.06 19.10 1.94
C ALA A 174 10.23 19.86 3.28
N SER A 175 9.55 19.43 4.34
CA SER A 175 9.53 20.15 5.60
C SER A 175 10.85 19.96 6.35
N GLY A 176 11.66 21.02 6.37
CA GLY A 176 12.84 21.19 7.23
C GLY A 176 12.50 21.28 8.73
N ASN A 177 11.55 20.47 9.19
CA ASN A 177 11.10 20.47 10.56
C ASN A 177 12.08 19.62 11.40
N ASN A 178 13.02 20.27 12.09
CA ASN A 178 14.06 19.60 12.89
C ASN A 178 13.53 18.88 14.15
N SER A 179 12.22 18.71 14.25
CA SER A 179 11.53 17.92 15.27
C SER A 179 11.96 16.44 15.22
N LYS A 180 11.92 15.76 16.37
CA LYS A 180 12.18 14.31 16.48
C LYS A 180 11.31 13.51 15.50
N ARG A 181 10.06 13.93 15.28
CA ARG A 181 9.13 13.29 14.33
C ARG A 181 9.59 13.47 12.88
N GLY A 182 9.94 14.70 12.49
CA GLY A 182 10.45 15.01 11.15
C GLY A 182 11.73 14.25 10.81
N ARG A 183 12.65 14.10 11.78
CA ARG A 183 13.85 13.27 11.60
C ARG A 183 13.53 11.79 11.34
N ILE A 184 12.52 11.25 12.03
CA ILE A 184 12.08 9.86 11.85
C ILE A 184 11.43 9.67 10.46
N ILE A 185 10.57 10.59 10.06
CA ILE A 185 9.95 10.60 8.72
C ILE A 185 11.05 10.62 7.65
N LYS A 186 12.02 11.53 7.78
CA LYS A 186 13.16 11.62 6.87
C LYS A 186 13.97 10.31 6.77
N VAL A 187 14.10 9.56 7.86
CA VAL A 187 14.73 8.22 7.82
C VAL A 187 13.87 7.24 7.03
N PHE A 188 12.56 7.23 7.22
CA PHE A 188 11.66 6.33 6.50
C PHE A 188 11.57 6.65 5.00
N GLU A 189 11.69 7.92 4.61
CA GLU A 189 11.63 8.34 3.20
C GLU A 189 12.94 8.08 2.44
N ASN A 190 14.08 8.26 3.12
CA ASN A 190 15.40 8.14 2.47
C ASN A 190 15.97 6.73 2.50
N HIS A 191 15.49 5.84 3.35
CA HIS A 191 15.90 4.44 3.34
C HIS A 191 14.93 3.57 2.56
N SER A 192 15.49 2.61 1.84
CA SER A 192 14.68 1.58 1.21
C SER A 192 14.17 0.57 2.26
N PRO A 193 13.08 -0.17 1.99
CA PRO A 193 12.55 -1.18 2.91
C PRO A 193 13.53 -2.25 3.35
N TYR A 194 14.43 -2.64 2.44
CA TYR A 194 15.50 -3.57 2.79
C TYR A 194 16.56 -2.95 3.69
N GLU A 195 17.09 -1.78 3.33
CA GLU A 195 18.14 -1.11 4.10
C GLU A 195 17.63 -0.73 5.49
N PHE A 196 16.36 -0.33 5.58
CA PHE A 196 15.71 -0.07 6.85
C PHE A 196 15.63 -1.34 7.73
N LEU A 197 15.18 -2.47 7.16
CA LEU A 197 15.10 -3.73 7.88
C LEU A 197 16.48 -4.26 8.30
N LYS A 198 17.49 -4.16 7.43
CA LYS A 198 18.88 -4.49 7.72
C LYS A 198 19.43 -3.64 8.88
N THR A 199 19.10 -2.36 8.92
CA THR A 199 19.46 -1.46 10.02
C THR A 199 18.84 -1.92 11.34
N LYS A 200 17.58 -2.39 11.34
CA LYS A 200 16.94 -2.99 12.52
C LYS A 200 17.60 -4.28 13.00
N TYR A 201 18.19 -5.05 12.09
CA TYR A 201 18.94 -6.27 12.39
C TYR A 201 20.43 -6.03 12.65
N LYS A 202 20.82 -4.79 12.99
CA LYS A 202 22.21 -4.42 13.32
C LYS A 202 23.20 -4.76 12.19
N GLY A 203 22.77 -4.63 10.94
CA GLY A 203 23.59 -4.91 9.76
C GLY A 203 23.52 -6.34 9.24
N ALA A 204 22.87 -7.27 9.96
CA ALA A 204 22.65 -8.62 9.48
C ALA A 204 21.66 -8.63 8.30
N LYS A 205 21.92 -9.50 7.31
CA LYS A 205 21.07 -9.67 6.14
C LYS A 205 19.68 -10.18 6.57
N PRO A 206 18.58 -9.53 6.15
CA PRO A 206 17.23 -10.03 6.36
C PRO A 206 17.04 -11.47 5.84
N THR A 207 16.20 -12.25 6.51
CA THR A 207 15.96 -13.65 6.11
C THR A 207 15.13 -13.70 4.83
N GLU A 208 15.19 -14.82 4.12
CA GLU A 208 14.41 -15.00 2.88
C GLU A 208 12.90 -14.83 3.08
N ARG A 209 12.40 -15.19 4.28
CA ARG A 209 11.01 -14.98 4.67
C ARG A 209 10.66 -13.49 4.73
N ASP A 210 11.53 -12.69 5.33
CA ASP A 210 11.33 -11.25 5.46
C ASP A 210 11.33 -10.57 4.08
N MET A 211 12.19 -11.05 3.18
CA MET A 211 12.29 -10.54 1.83
C MET A 211 11.04 -10.79 0.99
N LYS A 212 10.43 -11.98 1.14
CA LYS A 212 9.11 -12.27 0.53
C LYS A 212 8.00 -11.38 1.07
N ILE A 213 8.06 -11.01 2.35
CA ILE A 213 7.09 -10.08 2.96
C ILE A 213 7.28 -8.67 2.36
N LEU A 214 8.52 -8.20 2.22
CA LEU A 214 8.80 -6.91 1.58
C LEU A 214 8.31 -6.87 0.13
N GLU A 215 8.56 -7.95 -0.61
CA GLU A 215 8.14 -8.10 -2.01
C GLU A 215 6.61 -8.03 -2.13
N SER A 216 5.86 -8.75 -1.29
CA SER A 216 4.38 -8.72 -1.35
C SER A 216 3.82 -7.34 -1.00
N LEU A 217 4.43 -6.63 -0.04
CA LEU A 217 4.01 -5.27 0.32
C LEU A 217 4.23 -4.26 -0.81
N LEU A 218 5.37 -4.33 -1.49
CA LEU A 218 5.74 -3.40 -2.55
C LEU A 218 5.04 -3.73 -3.88
N ILE A 219 4.97 -5.00 -4.26
CA ILE A 219 4.50 -5.41 -5.59
C ILE A 219 2.99 -5.69 -5.56
N ASP A 220 2.51 -6.53 -4.64
CA ASP A 220 1.10 -6.96 -4.63
C ASP A 220 0.20 -5.85 -4.07
N LEU A 221 0.62 -5.27 -2.94
CA LEU A 221 -0.14 -4.22 -2.30
C LEU A 221 0.14 -2.83 -2.90
N LYS A 222 1.24 -2.65 -3.66
CA LYS A 222 1.64 -1.38 -4.28
C LYS A 222 1.75 -0.25 -3.24
N LEU A 223 2.24 -0.56 -2.04
CA LEU A 223 2.45 0.44 -1.00
C LEU A 223 3.75 1.22 -1.25
N ASN A 224 3.74 2.50 -0.89
CA ASN A 224 4.91 3.34 -1.02
C ASN A 224 6.04 2.88 -0.07
N PRO A 225 7.32 2.97 -0.48
CA PRO A 225 8.45 2.48 0.31
C PRO A 225 8.49 2.99 1.76
N ALA A 226 8.19 4.26 2.02
CA ALA A 226 8.19 4.75 3.40
C ALA A 226 6.98 4.30 4.22
N VAL A 227 5.82 4.12 3.59
CA VAL A 227 4.65 3.52 4.26
C VAL A 227 5.01 2.10 4.70
N VAL A 228 5.72 1.35 3.85
CA VAL A 228 6.26 0.03 4.19
C VAL A 228 7.26 0.11 5.35
N ASN A 229 8.16 1.09 5.37
CA ASN A 229 9.11 1.30 6.48
C ASN A 229 8.41 1.56 7.82
N VAL A 230 7.38 2.43 7.82
CA VAL A 230 6.57 2.72 9.01
C VAL A 230 5.84 1.45 9.48
N LEU A 231 5.29 0.67 8.55
CA LEU A 231 4.60 -0.59 8.85
C LEU A 231 5.55 -1.59 9.51
N ILE A 232 6.77 -1.73 9.00
CA ILE A 232 7.80 -2.61 9.57
C ILE A 232 8.19 -2.14 10.97
N ASP A 233 8.44 -0.85 11.17
CA ASP A 233 8.78 -0.29 12.49
C ASP A 233 7.67 -0.56 13.50
N TYR A 234 6.41 -0.36 13.09
CA TYR A 234 5.24 -0.63 13.93
C TYR A 234 5.08 -2.12 14.26
N ALA A 235 5.24 -3.00 13.27
CA ALA A 235 5.13 -4.45 13.46
C ALA A 235 6.21 -4.98 14.41
N LEU A 236 7.47 -4.54 14.24
CA LEU A 236 8.57 -4.93 15.11
C LEU A 236 8.36 -4.47 16.55
N ARG A 237 7.87 -3.24 16.77
CA ARG A 237 7.55 -2.73 18.12
C ARG A 237 6.41 -3.50 18.78
N THR A 238 5.40 -3.88 18.00
CA THR A 238 4.18 -4.50 18.55
C THR A 238 4.34 -5.99 18.85
N ASN A 239 5.24 -6.68 18.12
CA ASN A 239 5.40 -8.13 18.18
C ASN A 239 6.76 -8.58 18.74
N ASN A 240 7.32 -7.85 19.71
CA ASN A 240 8.61 -8.19 20.35
C ASN A 240 9.73 -8.47 19.32
N ASN A 241 9.88 -7.59 18.34
CA ASN A 241 10.83 -7.70 17.22
C ASN A 241 10.62 -8.90 16.27
N LYS A 242 9.43 -9.52 16.26
CA LYS A 242 9.10 -10.59 15.31
C LYS A 242 8.32 -10.06 14.11
N LEU A 243 8.83 -10.36 12.91
CA LEU A 243 8.17 -10.04 11.65
C LEU A 243 7.19 -11.18 11.28
N VAL A 244 5.91 -11.05 11.64
CA VAL A 244 4.88 -12.07 11.40
C VAL A 244 4.09 -11.72 10.14
N LYS A 245 4.18 -12.58 9.10
CA LYS A 245 3.59 -12.36 7.77
C LYS A 245 2.10 -11.98 7.82
N ASN A 246 1.25 -12.85 8.38
CA ASN A 246 -0.20 -12.66 8.37
C ASN A 246 -0.64 -11.37 9.09
N TYR A 247 0.05 -11.00 10.16
CA TYR A 247 -0.21 -9.77 10.91
C TYR A 247 0.13 -8.52 10.09
N ILE A 248 1.25 -8.55 9.37
CA ILE A 248 1.68 -7.44 8.52
C ILE A 248 0.73 -7.28 7.32
N GLU A 249 0.36 -8.37 6.68
CA GLU A 249 -0.56 -8.35 5.53
C GLU A 249 -1.95 -7.82 5.90
N THR A 250 -2.46 -8.16 7.10
CA THR A 250 -3.75 -7.64 7.56
C THR A 250 -3.73 -6.14 7.78
N ILE A 251 -2.67 -5.61 8.41
CA ILE A 251 -2.51 -4.16 8.59
C ILE A 251 -2.27 -3.47 7.25
N ALA A 252 -1.43 -4.04 6.39
CA ALA A 252 -1.15 -3.49 5.06
C ALA A 252 -2.41 -3.39 4.20
N GLY A 253 -3.27 -4.42 4.25
CA GLY A 253 -4.57 -4.41 3.58
C GLY A 253 -5.50 -3.33 4.12
N GLN A 254 -5.49 -3.09 5.44
CA GLN A 254 -6.24 -1.99 6.05
C GLN A 254 -5.71 -0.63 5.61
N TRP A 255 -4.40 -0.44 5.59
CA TRP A 255 -3.73 0.81 5.20
C TRP A 255 -3.98 1.14 3.73
N LYS A 256 -3.95 0.13 2.86
CA LYS A 256 -4.32 0.25 1.45
C LYS A 256 -5.77 0.69 1.27
N ARG A 257 -6.71 0.09 2.00
CA ARG A 257 -8.14 0.50 1.96
C ARG A 257 -8.36 1.93 2.45
N ASN A 258 -7.54 2.37 3.40
CA ASN A 258 -7.59 3.73 3.93
C ASN A 258 -6.90 4.76 3.03
N GLY A 259 -6.26 4.34 1.93
CA GLY A 259 -5.62 5.24 0.97
C GLY A 259 -4.38 5.95 1.53
N ILE A 260 -3.63 5.29 2.42
CA ILE A 260 -2.44 5.88 3.04
C ILE A 260 -1.29 5.89 2.03
N GLU A 261 -0.80 7.08 1.69
CA GLU A 261 0.28 7.25 0.71
C GLU A 261 1.57 7.81 1.33
N THR A 262 1.48 8.53 2.46
CA THR A 262 2.64 9.21 3.07
C THR A 262 3.10 8.56 4.38
N ALA A 263 4.38 8.78 4.71
CA ALA A 263 4.97 8.28 5.95
C ALA A 263 4.33 8.92 7.20
N ASP A 264 3.98 10.21 7.14
CA ASP A 264 3.36 10.90 8.26
C ASP A 264 1.95 10.37 8.55
N GLU A 265 1.12 10.17 7.51
CA GLU A 265 -0.19 9.54 7.64
C GLU A 265 -0.09 8.15 8.27
N ALA A 266 0.83 7.31 7.76
CA ALA A 266 1.09 5.99 8.29
C ALA A 266 1.48 6.03 9.78
N MET A 267 2.34 6.97 10.18
CA MET A 267 2.75 7.14 11.57
C MET A 267 1.57 7.54 12.47
N THR A 268 0.73 8.48 12.04
CA THR A 268 -0.43 8.91 12.85
C THR A 268 -1.41 7.75 13.10
N ILE A 269 -1.61 6.89 12.11
CA ILE A 269 -2.51 5.74 12.21
C ILE A 269 -1.89 4.66 13.08
N ALA A 270 -0.61 4.35 12.90
CA ALA A 270 0.12 3.42 13.76
C ALA A 270 0.07 3.83 15.25
N GLU A 271 0.25 5.12 15.54
CA GLU A 271 0.14 5.65 16.90
C GLU A 271 -1.28 5.51 17.48
N LYS A 272 -2.32 5.78 16.69
CA LYS A 272 -3.72 5.62 17.11
C LYS A 272 -4.03 4.16 17.45
N GLU A 273 -3.58 3.22 16.63
CA GLU A 273 -3.78 1.78 16.86
C GLU A 273 -3.01 1.29 18.08
N HIS A 274 -1.75 1.71 18.23
CA HIS A 274 -0.96 1.41 19.42
C HIS A 274 -1.69 1.89 20.68
N LYS A 275 -2.10 3.17 20.74
CA LYS A 275 -2.82 3.74 21.88
C LYS A 275 -4.12 2.99 22.22
N LYS A 276 -4.88 2.55 21.22
CA LYS A 276 -6.11 1.74 21.43
C LYS A 276 -5.81 0.40 22.10
N LYS A 277 -4.70 -0.26 21.75
CA LYS A 277 -4.29 -1.54 22.33
C LYS A 277 -3.94 -1.42 23.82
N TYR A 278 -3.31 -0.32 24.23
CA TYR A 278 -2.92 -0.09 25.62
C TYR A 278 -4.04 0.50 26.51
N LYS A 279 -5.01 1.22 25.93
CA LYS A 279 -6.19 1.69 26.70
C LYS A 279 -7.16 0.58 27.11
N LYS A 280 -7.11 -0.60 26.49
CA LYS A 280 -8.06 -1.71 26.74
C LYS A 280 -7.68 -2.61 27.94
N LYS A 281 -6.92 -2.09 28.91
CA LYS A 281 -6.43 -2.83 30.09
C LYS A 281 -6.89 -2.28 31.45
N GLU A 282 -7.88 -1.39 31.49
CA GLU A 282 -8.68 -1.26 32.71
C GLU A 282 -9.71 -2.39 32.70
N LYS A 283 -9.35 -3.50 33.35
CA LYS A 283 -10.35 -4.47 33.79
C LYS A 283 -11.18 -3.75 34.84
N VAL A 284 -12.36 -3.24 34.46
CA VAL A 284 -13.42 -3.05 35.43
C VAL A 284 -13.83 -4.47 35.81
N GLU A 285 -13.39 -4.93 36.98
CA GLU A 285 -13.91 -6.16 37.57
C GLU A 285 -15.40 -5.92 37.78
N VAL A 286 -16.24 -6.55 36.95
CA VAL A 286 -17.68 -6.56 37.16
C VAL A 286 -17.93 -7.53 38.29
N ILE A 287 -17.78 -7.04 39.50
CA ILE A 287 -18.15 -7.78 40.70
C ILE A 287 -19.69 -7.79 40.71
N PRO A 288 -20.34 -8.97 40.74
CA PRO A 288 -21.80 -9.05 40.84
C PRO A 288 -22.31 -8.32 42.08
N SER A 289 -23.49 -7.73 41.99
CA SER A 289 -24.10 -6.94 43.08
C SER A 289 -24.26 -7.71 44.40
N TRP A 290 -24.36 -9.04 44.36
CA TRP A 290 -24.46 -9.89 45.55
C TRP A 290 -23.16 -10.01 46.36
N PHE A 291 -21.99 -9.71 45.77
CA PHE A 291 -20.68 -9.92 46.41
C PHE A 291 -20.43 -9.00 47.62
N ASN A 292 -21.16 -7.88 47.70
CA ASN A 292 -21.08 -6.93 48.81
C ASN A 292 -22.36 -6.89 49.66
N GLU A 293 -23.32 -7.79 49.43
CA GLU A 293 -24.46 -7.91 50.32
C GLU A 293 -24.04 -8.71 51.55
N ASN A 294 -23.98 -8.03 52.71
CA ASN A 294 -23.85 -8.70 54.01
C ASN A 294 -25.07 -9.61 54.19
N ILE A 295 -24.87 -10.91 53.99
CA ILE A 295 -25.84 -11.93 54.36
C ILE A 295 -25.92 -11.87 55.89
N ALA A 296 -26.95 -11.20 56.40
CA ALA A 296 -27.32 -11.33 57.80
C ALA A 296 -27.80 -12.76 58.00
N ASP A 297 -27.08 -13.53 58.80
CA ASP A 297 -27.43 -14.90 59.19
C ASP A 297 -28.86 -14.92 59.71
N SER A 298 -29.80 -15.39 58.89
CA SER A 298 -31.08 -15.88 59.38
C SER A 298 -30.87 -17.33 59.76
N ASP A 299 -30.67 -17.55 61.07
CA ASP A 299 -30.87 -18.84 61.74
C ASP A 299 -32.04 -19.58 61.11
N ASN A 300 -31.77 -20.73 60.47
CA ASN A 300 -32.67 -21.88 60.43
C ASN A 300 -31.97 -23.13 59.87
N ASN A 301 -32.12 -24.23 60.62
CA ASN A 301 -31.94 -25.64 60.27
C ASN A 301 -30.55 -26.25 60.45
N THR A 302 -30.24 -26.56 61.72
CA THR A 302 -29.16 -27.45 62.16
C THR A 302 -29.31 -28.91 61.72
N GLU A 303 -30.46 -29.33 61.18
CA GLU A 303 -30.69 -30.73 60.75
C GLU A 303 -30.14 -31.04 59.34
N GLU A 304 -30.19 -30.11 58.38
CA GLU A 304 -29.69 -30.35 57.01
C GLU A 304 -28.14 -30.45 56.95
N ASN A 305 -27.45 -29.87 57.93
CA ASN A 305 -25.98 -29.90 58.00
C ASN A 305 -25.43 -31.23 58.53
N GLU A 306 -26.19 -31.98 59.34
CA GLU A 306 -25.74 -33.29 59.83
C GLU A 306 -25.82 -34.37 58.75
N ASP A 307 -26.89 -34.37 57.95
CA ASP A 307 -27.05 -35.30 56.83
C ASP A 307 -26.03 -35.04 55.72
N PHE A 308 -25.72 -33.78 55.44
CA PHE A 308 -24.66 -33.41 54.50
C PHE A 308 -23.27 -33.84 55.00
N ASN A 309 -22.99 -33.68 56.30
CA ASN A 309 -21.71 -34.10 56.89
C ASN A 309 -21.54 -35.62 56.91
N LYS A 310 -22.61 -36.39 57.21
CA LYS A 310 -22.59 -37.86 57.10
C LYS A 310 -22.34 -38.34 55.68
N PHE A 311 -22.96 -37.68 54.69
CA PHE A 311 -22.74 -37.98 53.27
C PHE A 311 -21.27 -37.76 52.84
N ILE A 312 -20.62 -36.71 53.35
CA ILE A 312 -19.19 -36.43 53.07
C ILE A 312 -18.26 -37.44 53.75
N GLU A 313 -18.58 -37.93 54.94
CA GLU A 313 -17.78 -38.96 55.64
C GLU A 313 -17.85 -40.33 54.97
N GLU A 314 -19.00 -40.69 54.40
CA GLU A 314 -19.19 -41.96 53.67
C GLU A 314 -18.32 -42.03 52.41
N PHE A 315 -18.04 -40.89 51.76
CA PHE A 315 -17.14 -40.78 50.61
C PHE A 315 -15.64 -40.73 50.95
N ARG A 316 -15.27 -40.71 52.25
CA ARG A 316 -13.87 -40.65 52.71
C ARG A 316 -13.28 -41.99 53.17
N LYS A 317 -14.04 -43.09 53.10
CA LYS A 317 -13.54 -44.47 53.28
C LYS A 317 -13.31 -45.17 51.95
#